data_AF-A0A6P2D1Y9-F1
#
_entry.id   AF-A0A6P2D1Y9-F1
#
_cell.length_a   1.000
_cell.length_b   1.000
_cell.length_c   1.000
_cell.angle_alpha   90.00
_cell.angle_beta   90.00
_cell.angle_gamma   90.00
#
_symmetry.space_group_name_H-M   'P 1'
#
loop_
_entity.id
_entity.type
_entity.pdbx_description
1 polymer ?
#
loop_
_entity_poly.entity_id
_entity_poly.type
_entity_poly.pdbx_seq_one_letter_code
_entity_poly.pdbx_strand_id
1 'polypeptide(L)'
;MSRLFPPEVVLRATNLTTNALFYFPPGFLRHRWVVAGERSRRTAEDAAEATRALREMIEGGRLSKAVPLKDGDRIATRAIEQDGPIAYSESTTLSEVFAEDANRCLLLNTDETEQQTKRILRATAARAAVAERPDVARTVAIHHALQRMIPRADVVVPFAPEIADRYPSGRHESRRDFQHLLQLIRAVALLRFRQRERVALGAIVASLEDYDVAERLAREPLGATASGVTRGARELLRKLRERFVCSEFSTTEAKQIGGASPRTLEGCLHELNSAGAVEQTVPPKGRMPARWKLTAIDPTSGEGILPSAEEVGASLVSCERAHKP
;
A
#
# COMPACT_ATOMS: atom_id res chain seq x y z
N MET A 1 -0.67 4.78 15.32
CA MET A 1 0.48 4.16 14.62
C MET A 1 1.80 4.89 14.90
N SER A 2 1.93 6.17 14.53
CA SER A 2 3.19 6.94 14.65
C SER A 2 3.71 7.22 16.07
N ARG A 3 3.02 6.79 17.14
CA ARG A 3 3.57 6.82 18.51
C ARG A 3 4.56 5.67 18.76
N LEU A 4 4.45 4.59 17.98
CA LEU A 4 5.36 3.43 18.07
C LEU A 4 6.73 3.71 17.43
N PHE A 5 6.91 4.85 16.76
CA PHE A 5 8.17 5.24 16.14
C PHE A 5 8.86 6.31 16.99
N PRO A 6 10.20 6.31 17.09
CA PRO A 6 10.94 7.37 17.76
C PRO A 6 10.57 8.75 17.19
N PRO A 7 10.39 9.80 18.03
CA PRO A 7 9.97 11.11 17.56
C PRO A 7 10.94 11.74 16.56
N GLU A 8 12.23 11.43 16.65
CA GLU A 8 13.27 11.94 15.75
C GLU A 8 13.13 11.48 14.29
N VAL A 9 12.48 10.33 14.04
CA VAL A 9 12.28 9.79 12.69
C VAL A 9 10.92 10.12 12.10
N VAL A 10 10.03 10.80 12.83
CA VAL A 10 8.66 11.08 12.38
C VAL A 10 8.47 12.58 12.15
N LEU A 11 8.05 12.94 10.94
CA LEU A 11 7.47 14.24 10.64
C LEU A 11 5.95 14.08 10.56
N ARG A 12 5.19 14.70 11.47
CA ARG A 12 3.73 14.74 11.38
C ARG A 12 3.29 16.07 10.81
N ALA A 13 2.51 16.03 9.74
CA ALA A 13 1.94 17.22 9.12
C ALA A 13 0.48 16.96 8.76
N THR A 14 -0.46 17.50 9.54
CA THR A 14 -1.89 17.37 9.27
C THR A 14 -2.27 17.94 7.91
N ASN A 15 -1.58 19.00 7.48
CA ASN A 15 -1.66 19.55 6.15
C ASN A 15 -0.24 19.84 5.68
N LEU A 16 0.13 19.31 4.51
CA LEU A 16 1.43 19.52 3.89
C LEU A 16 1.18 20.17 2.54
N THR A 17 1.65 21.41 2.35
CA THR A 17 1.58 22.06 1.04
C THR A 17 2.59 21.43 0.10
N THR A 18 2.30 21.44 -1.20
CA THR A 18 3.17 20.93 -2.27
C THR A 18 4.62 21.38 -2.12
N ASN A 19 4.81 22.62 -1.68
CA ASN A 19 6.12 23.25 -1.59
C ASN A 19 6.80 23.09 -0.23
N ALA A 20 6.09 22.63 0.82
CA ALA A 20 6.64 22.57 2.18
C ALA A 20 7.92 21.73 2.26
N LEU A 21 8.00 20.65 1.46
CA LEU A 21 9.16 19.76 1.46
C LEU A 21 10.46 20.47 1.07
N PHE A 22 10.41 21.48 0.20
CA PHE A 22 11.61 22.21 -0.24
C PHE A 22 12.23 23.09 0.86
N TYR A 23 11.42 23.58 1.80
CA TYR A 23 11.84 24.63 2.72
C TYR A 23 12.22 24.13 4.13
N PHE A 24 12.27 22.81 4.34
CA PHE A 24 12.82 22.27 5.59
C PHE A 24 14.34 22.54 5.68
N PRO A 25 14.91 22.55 6.90
CA PRO A 25 16.36 22.64 7.06
C PRO A 25 17.08 21.53 6.27
N PRO A 26 18.26 21.82 5.67
CA PRO A 26 19.01 20.82 4.92
C PRO A 26 19.25 19.53 5.71
N GLY A 27 19.01 18.39 5.08
CA GLY A 27 19.17 17.07 5.69
C GLY A 27 18.04 16.67 6.66
N PHE A 28 17.08 17.55 6.95
CA PHE A 28 15.98 17.25 7.86
C PHE A 28 15.15 16.05 7.39
N LEU A 29 14.90 15.90 6.09
CA LEU A 29 14.04 14.84 5.56
C LEU A 29 14.72 13.46 5.48
N ARG A 30 16.06 13.38 5.57
CA ARG A 30 16.80 12.13 5.41
C ARG A 30 16.34 11.06 6.41
N HIS A 31 15.90 9.91 5.90
CA HIS A 31 15.40 8.77 6.65
C HIS A 31 14.24 9.07 7.60
N ARG A 32 13.41 10.08 7.27
CA ARG A 32 12.20 10.38 8.03
C ARG A 32 10.94 9.79 7.41
N TRP A 33 10.02 9.39 8.26
CA TRP A 33 8.66 9.06 7.91
C TRP A 33 7.77 10.29 8.00
N VAL A 34 7.29 10.74 6.84
CA VAL A 34 6.33 11.82 6.68
C VAL A 34 4.92 11.25 6.80
N VAL A 35 4.26 11.58 7.91
CA VAL A 35 2.87 11.24 8.19
C VAL A 35 2.00 12.44 7.85
N ALA A 36 1.44 12.43 6.65
CA ALA A 36 0.46 13.42 6.22
C ALA A 36 -0.93 13.11 6.80
N GLY A 37 -1.77 14.14 6.88
CA GLY A 37 -3.18 14.00 7.25
C GLY A 37 -4.04 13.41 6.13
N GLU A 38 -5.31 13.78 6.12
CA GLU A 38 -6.24 13.35 5.07
C GLU A 38 -6.03 14.15 3.78
N ARG A 39 -5.92 13.43 2.67
CA ARG A 39 -5.86 13.99 1.33
C ARG A 39 -7.10 14.83 1.05
N SER A 40 -6.89 16.09 0.70
CA SER A 40 -7.98 17.00 0.34
C SER A 40 -8.61 16.59 -1.00
N ARG A 41 -9.94 16.75 -1.12
CA ARG A 41 -10.61 16.60 -2.42
C ARG A 41 -10.23 17.77 -3.32
N ARG A 42 -9.51 17.49 -4.40
CA ARG A 42 -9.08 18.48 -5.41
C ARG A 42 -9.43 17.96 -6.79
N THR A 43 -9.40 18.84 -7.80
CA THR A 43 -9.48 18.40 -9.20
C THR A 43 -8.25 17.54 -9.54
N ALA A 44 -8.31 16.75 -10.61
CA ALA A 44 -7.21 15.86 -10.98
C ALA A 44 -5.89 16.61 -11.28
N GLU A 45 -5.97 17.79 -11.91
CA GLU A 45 -4.81 18.64 -12.21
C GLU A 45 -4.19 19.22 -10.93
N ASP A 46 -5.03 19.74 -10.03
CA ASP A 46 -4.58 20.26 -8.73
C ASP A 46 -3.97 19.17 -7.83
N ALA A 47 -4.46 17.92 -7.95
CA ALA A 47 -3.94 16.78 -7.21
C ALA A 47 -2.57 16.34 -7.76
N ALA A 48 -2.41 16.29 -9.08
CA ALA A 48 -1.14 15.94 -9.72
C ALA A 48 -0.03 16.93 -9.34
N GLU A 49 -0.33 18.22 -9.31
CA GLU A 49 0.63 19.22 -8.83
C GLU A 49 0.90 19.06 -7.33
N ALA A 50 -0.14 18.82 -6.52
CA ALA A 50 -0.03 18.75 -5.06
C ALA A 50 0.95 17.69 -4.55
N THR A 51 1.03 16.56 -5.23
CA THR A 51 1.83 15.40 -4.81
C THR A 51 3.10 15.23 -5.64
N ARG A 52 3.41 16.14 -6.58
CA ARG A 52 4.60 16.05 -7.43
C ARG A 52 5.91 15.96 -6.65
N ALA A 53 6.11 16.86 -5.67
CA ALA A 53 7.30 16.85 -4.83
C ALA A 53 7.40 15.56 -3.99
N LEU A 54 6.28 14.93 -3.64
CA LEU A 54 6.30 13.64 -2.95
C LEU A 54 6.74 12.53 -3.90
N ARG A 55 6.19 12.49 -5.13
CA ARG A 55 6.58 11.51 -6.16
C ARG A 55 8.07 11.59 -6.49
N GLU A 56 8.59 12.79 -6.72
CA GLU A 56 10.03 13.01 -6.97
C GLU A 56 10.89 12.54 -5.80
N MET A 57 10.47 12.79 -4.54
CA MET A 57 11.22 12.33 -3.37
C MET A 57 11.17 10.80 -3.21
N ILE A 58 10.04 10.17 -3.51
CA ILE A 58 9.88 8.71 -3.43
C ILE A 58 10.71 8.00 -4.51
N GLU A 59 10.76 8.55 -5.74
CA GLU A 59 11.48 7.92 -6.86
C GLU A 59 12.97 8.28 -6.89
N GLY A 60 13.30 9.57 -6.79
CA GLY A 60 14.65 10.08 -6.96
C GLY A 60 15.43 10.23 -5.65
N GLY A 61 14.77 10.14 -4.49
CA GLY A 61 15.40 10.32 -3.19
C GLY A 61 15.97 11.73 -2.93
N ARG A 62 15.69 12.69 -3.82
CA ARG A 62 16.15 14.07 -3.74
C ARG A 62 15.16 15.00 -4.42
N LEU A 63 14.99 16.19 -3.88
CA LEU A 63 14.26 17.30 -4.50
C LEU A 63 15.22 18.42 -4.88
N SER A 64 14.98 19.03 -6.03
CA SER A 64 15.69 20.24 -6.46
C SER A 64 14.70 21.22 -7.06
N LYS A 65 14.76 22.48 -6.63
CA LYS A 65 13.91 23.56 -7.14
C LYS A 65 14.68 24.86 -7.22
N ALA A 66 14.69 25.48 -8.39
CA ALA A 66 15.13 26.86 -8.55
C ALA A 66 13.98 27.81 -8.19
N VAL A 67 14.18 28.67 -7.20
CA VAL A 67 13.19 29.67 -6.80
C VAL A 67 13.79 31.07 -6.72
N PRO A 68 13.05 32.10 -7.15
CA PRO A 68 13.45 33.49 -6.93
C PRO A 68 13.33 33.81 -5.44
N LEU A 69 14.44 34.18 -4.82
CA LEU A 69 14.48 34.66 -3.44
C LEU A 69 14.95 36.11 -3.43
N LYS A 70 14.38 36.90 -2.52
CA LYS A 70 14.86 38.25 -2.26
C LYS A 70 16.19 38.18 -1.52
N ASP A 71 17.22 38.76 -2.13
CA ASP A 71 18.58 38.85 -1.61
C ASP A 71 18.94 40.33 -1.46
N GLY A 72 18.67 40.88 -0.28
CA GLY A 72 18.67 42.34 -0.07
C GLY A 72 17.62 43.02 -0.95
N ASP A 73 18.06 43.96 -1.80
CA ASP A 73 17.19 44.71 -2.72
C ASP A 73 17.06 44.06 -4.12
N ARG A 74 17.70 42.90 -4.35
CA ARG A 74 17.66 42.21 -5.64
C ARG A 74 16.90 40.89 -5.54
N ILE A 75 16.25 40.50 -6.63
CA ILE A 75 15.69 39.16 -6.77
C ILE A 75 16.77 38.29 -7.42
N ALA A 76 17.22 37.26 -6.70
CA ALA A 76 18.18 36.30 -7.21
C ALA A 76 17.57 34.89 -7.19
N THR A 77 17.71 34.16 -8.29
CA THR A 77 17.29 32.76 -8.35
C THR A 77 18.29 31.91 -7.58
N ARG A 78 17.81 31.17 -6.57
CA ARG A 78 18.61 30.21 -5.80
C ARG A 78 18.08 28.80 -5.98
N ALA A 79 18.99 27.84 -6.05
CA ALA A 79 18.65 26.43 -6.03
C ALA A 79 18.42 25.98 -4.58
N ILE A 80 17.30 25.32 -4.35
CA ILE A 80 16.96 24.66 -3.09
C ILE A 80 17.02 23.16 -3.35
N GLU A 81 17.84 22.45 -2.56
CA GLU A 81 17.98 21.00 -2.63
C GLU A 81 17.59 20.37 -1.30
N GLN A 82 16.92 19.23 -1.37
CA GLN A 82 16.53 18.44 -0.20
C GLN A 82 16.81 16.97 -0.44
N ASP A 83 17.52 16.34 0.48
CA ASP A 83 17.86 14.93 0.40
C ASP A 83 16.88 14.08 1.21
N GLY A 84 16.45 12.97 0.61
CA GLY A 84 15.80 11.86 1.26
C GLY A 84 16.79 10.75 1.65
N PRO A 85 16.38 9.48 1.64
CA PRO A 85 15.04 8.98 1.32
C PRO A 85 14.02 9.32 2.41
N ILE A 86 12.73 9.37 2.06
CA ILE A 86 11.62 9.45 3.02
C ILE A 86 10.75 8.20 2.95
N ALA A 87 10.04 7.88 4.03
CA ALA A 87 8.81 7.11 3.96
C ALA A 87 7.63 8.09 3.97
N TYR A 88 6.54 7.76 3.27
CA TYR A 88 5.36 8.61 3.20
C TYR A 88 4.09 7.80 3.47
N SER A 89 3.16 8.38 4.23
CA SER A 89 1.82 7.83 4.42
C SER A 89 0.81 8.95 4.57
N GLU A 90 -0.38 8.76 4.02
CA GLU A 90 -1.52 9.65 4.15
C GLU A 90 -2.81 8.81 4.23
N SER A 91 -3.91 9.43 4.61
CA SER A 91 -5.25 8.83 4.53
C SER A 91 -6.06 9.51 3.44
N THR A 92 -7.04 8.81 2.86
CA THR A 92 -7.95 9.38 1.88
C THR A 92 -9.35 8.78 2.03
N THR A 93 -10.38 9.59 1.80
CA THR A 93 -11.78 9.14 1.64
C THR A 93 -12.21 9.11 0.17
N LEU A 94 -11.30 9.42 -0.74
CA LEU A 94 -11.54 9.33 -2.18
C LEU A 94 -11.62 7.86 -2.61
N SER A 95 -12.62 7.53 -3.43
CA SER A 95 -12.74 6.21 -4.08
C SER A 95 -11.66 6.02 -5.15
N GLU A 96 -11.20 7.11 -5.75
CA GLU A 96 -10.16 7.09 -6.78
C GLU A 96 -8.97 7.94 -6.34
N VAL A 97 -7.79 7.34 -6.48
CA VAL A 97 -6.50 7.99 -6.26
C VAL A 97 -5.85 8.20 -7.62
N PHE A 98 -5.20 9.35 -7.80
CA PHE A 98 -4.44 9.63 -9.03
C PHE A 98 -3.50 8.47 -9.36
N ALA A 99 -3.57 7.96 -10.59
CA ALA A 99 -2.92 6.71 -10.98
C ALA A 99 -1.41 6.70 -10.72
N GLU A 100 -0.74 7.84 -10.90
CA GLU A 100 0.70 7.94 -10.60
C GLU A 100 1.03 7.77 -9.12
N ASP A 101 0.16 8.24 -8.23
CA ASP A 101 0.31 8.08 -6.78
C ASP A 101 -0.04 6.64 -6.37
N ALA A 102 -1.15 6.10 -6.89
CA ALA A 102 -1.58 4.72 -6.65
C ALA A 102 -0.52 3.71 -7.09
N ASN A 103 0.18 3.97 -8.19
CA ASN A 103 1.25 3.11 -8.65
C ASN A 103 2.52 3.25 -7.81
N ARG A 104 2.72 4.31 -7.01
CA ARG A 104 3.93 4.55 -6.18
C ARG A 104 3.74 4.27 -4.70
N CYS A 105 2.50 4.08 -4.26
CA CYS A 105 2.13 3.85 -2.87
C CYS A 105 1.40 2.51 -2.73
N LEU A 106 1.56 1.85 -1.59
CA LEU A 106 0.74 0.70 -1.24
C LEU A 106 -0.61 1.18 -0.69
N LEU A 107 -1.70 0.89 -1.41
CA LEU A 107 -3.05 1.22 -0.97
C LEU A 107 -3.51 0.23 0.09
N LEU A 108 -3.73 0.74 1.31
CA LEU A 108 -4.26 -0.04 2.44
C LEU A 108 -5.74 0.28 2.62
N ASN A 109 -6.59 -0.73 2.42
CA ASN A 109 -8.03 -0.59 2.60
C ASN A 109 -8.43 -0.95 4.04
N THR A 110 -9.48 -0.31 4.54
CA THR A 110 -10.07 -0.68 5.84
C THR A 110 -10.89 -1.96 5.68
N ASP A 111 -10.78 -2.89 6.64
CA ASP A 111 -11.64 -4.07 6.70
C ASP A 111 -13.00 -3.68 7.28
N GLU A 112 -14.00 -3.50 6.41
CA GLU A 112 -15.38 -3.13 6.75
C GLU A 112 -16.30 -4.36 6.93
N THR A 113 -15.74 -5.57 7.07
CA THR A 113 -16.57 -6.78 7.22
C THR A 113 -17.32 -6.81 8.55
N GLU A 114 -18.45 -7.54 8.57
CA GLU A 114 -19.22 -7.76 9.79
C GLU A 114 -18.38 -8.53 10.83
N GLN A 115 -17.55 -9.50 10.40
CA GLN A 115 -16.64 -10.21 11.30
C GLN A 115 -15.63 -9.26 11.95
N GLN A 116 -15.04 -8.33 11.18
CA GLN A 116 -14.12 -7.34 11.73
C GLN A 116 -14.84 -6.39 12.70
N THR A 117 -16.04 -5.94 12.35
CA THR A 117 -16.87 -5.11 13.22
C THR A 117 -17.16 -5.83 14.54
N LYS A 118 -17.57 -7.11 14.50
CA LYS A 118 -17.77 -7.95 15.69
C LYS A 118 -16.50 -8.08 16.53
N ARG A 119 -15.32 -8.26 15.91
CA ARG A 119 -14.02 -8.29 16.62
C ARG A 119 -13.74 -6.99 17.35
N ILE A 120 -13.96 -5.85 16.69
CA ILE A 120 -13.77 -4.51 17.28
C ILE A 120 -14.72 -4.28 18.46
N LEU A 121 -15.99 -4.62 18.31
CA LEU A 121 -17.00 -4.51 19.37
C LEU A 121 -16.63 -5.36 20.58
N ARG A 122 -16.25 -6.63 20.37
CA ARG A 122 -15.79 -7.53 21.44
C ARG A 122 -14.54 -7.01 22.15
N ALA A 123 -13.55 -6.53 21.40
CA ALA A 123 -12.33 -5.97 21.99
C ALA A 123 -12.60 -4.70 22.81
N THR A 124 -13.50 -3.84 22.32
CA THR A 124 -13.93 -2.63 23.05
C THR A 124 -14.67 -3.00 24.34
N ALA A 125 -15.59 -3.95 24.28
CA ALA A 125 -16.32 -4.44 25.45
C ALA A 125 -15.38 -5.09 26.48
N ALA A 126 -14.43 -5.93 26.04
CA ALA A 126 -13.44 -6.56 26.92
C ALA A 126 -12.56 -5.52 27.64
N ARG A 127 -12.12 -4.47 26.94
CA ARG A 127 -11.37 -3.35 27.55
C ARG A 127 -12.19 -2.54 28.55
N ALA A 128 -13.49 -2.44 28.36
CA ALA A 128 -14.38 -1.77 29.31
C ALA A 128 -14.69 -2.64 30.54
N ALA A 129 -14.65 -3.96 30.39
CA ALA A 129 -14.95 -4.93 31.44
C ALA A 129 -13.79 -5.16 32.43
N VAL A 130 -12.56 -4.75 32.08
CA VAL A 130 -11.36 -4.96 32.91
C VAL A 130 -10.76 -3.61 33.31
N ALA A 131 -10.41 -3.43 34.59
CA ALA A 131 -9.77 -2.21 35.08
C ALA A 131 -8.28 -2.09 34.70
N GLU A 132 -7.64 -3.24 34.46
CA GLU A 132 -6.25 -3.32 34.01
C GLU A 132 -6.12 -2.82 32.58
N ARG A 133 -5.30 -1.77 32.41
CA ARG A 133 -4.97 -1.21 31.10
C ARG A 133 -3.63 -1.77 30.66
N PRO A 134 -3.47 -2.15 29.38
CA PRO A 134 -2.17 -2.53 28.85
C PRO A 134 -1.17 -1.39 29.04
N ASP A 135 0.08 -1.73 29.37
CA ASP A 135 1.16 -0.76 29.53
C ASP A 135 1.59 -0.22 28.16
N VAL A 136 0.87 0.79 27.71
CA VAL A 136 1.11 1.48 26.43
C VAL A 136 2.50 2.13 26.42
N ALA A 137 2.94 2.67 27.57
CA ALA A 137 4.23 3.34 27.67
C ALA A 137 5.39 2.35 27.48
N ARG A 138 5.33 1.20 28.15
CA ARG A 138 6.29 0.11 27.95
C ARG A 138 6.28 -0.41 26.52
N THR A 139 5.10 -0.60 25.93
CA THR A 139 4.98 -1.05 24.54
C THR A 139 5.67 -0.06 23.59
N VAL A 140 5.38 1.23 23.72
CA VAL A 140 6.03 2.30 22.95
C VAL A 140 7.54 2.30 23.15
N ALA A 141 8.01 2.17 24.39
CA ALA A 141 9.44 2.13 24.71
C ALA A 141 10.16 0.94 24.06
N ILE A 142 9.55 -0.24 24.06
CA ILE A 142 10.08 -1.44 23.39
C ILE A 142 10.21 -1.18 21.88
N HIS A 143 9.19 -0.63 21.24
CA HIS A 143 9.24 -0.33 19.81
C HIS A 143 10.30 0.72 19.46
N HIS A 144 10.46 1.76 20.28
CA HIS A 144 11.50 2.78 20.09
C HIS A 144 12.90 2.18 20.24
N ALA A 145 13.11 1.36 21.29
CA ALA A 145 14.39 0.69 21.52
C ALA A 145 14.73 -0.24 20.36
N LEU A 146 13.80 -1.09 19.93
CA LEU A 146 13.98 -2.00 18.80
C LEU A 146 14.44 -1.24 17.54
N GLN A 147 13.74 -0.16 17.17
CA GLN A 147 14.05 0.61 15.97
C GLN A 147 15.43 1.28 16.03
N ARG A 148 15.82 1.81 17.19
CA ARG A 148 17.16 2.39 17.40
C ARG A 148 18.27 1.35 17.38
N MET A 149 17.96 0.09 17.65
CA MET A 149 18.89 -1.03 17.62
C MET A 149 19.05 -1.67 16.22
N ILE A 150 18.17 -1.34 15.26
CA ILE A 150 18.26 -1.88 13.90
C ILE A 150 19.62 -1.45 13.30
N PRO A 151 20.44 -2.41 12.83
CA PRO A 151 21.73 -2.10 12.25
C PRO A 151 21.56 -1.42 10.89
N ARG A 152 22.50 -0.54 10.55
CA ARG A 152 22.67 -0.06 9.17
C ARG A 152 23.36 -1.17 8.37
N ALA A 153 22.58 -2.09 7.85
CA ALA A 153 23.06 -3.23 7.09
C ALA A 153 22.17 -3.47 5.87
N ASP A 154 22.80 -3.91 4.78
CA ASP A 154 22.07 -4.39 3.62
C ASP A 154 21.39 -5.73 3.93
N VAL A 155 20.38 -6.05 3.12
CA VAL A 155 19.69 -7.33 3.18
C VAL A 155 19.79 -8.04 1.85
N VAL A 156 20.33 -9.26 1.88
CA VAL A 156 20.37 -10.19 0.75
C VAL A 156 19.08 -11.02 0.78
N VAL A 157 18.40 -11.10 -0.37
CA VAL A 157 17.21 -11.93 -0.55
C VAL A 157 17.58 -13.05 -1.53
N PRO A 158 18.11 -14.19 -1.05
CA PRO A 158 18.73 -15.20 -1.91
C PRO A 158 17.73 -15.85 -2.88
N PHE A 159 16.47 -15.94 -2.50
CA PHE A 159 15.38 -16.52 -3.29
C PHE A 159 14.62 -15.50 -4.15
N ALA A 160 15.10 -14.25 -4.27
CA ALA A 160 14.46 -13.24 -5.11
C ALA A 160 14.30 -13.65 -6.59
N PRO A 161 15.28 -14.33 -7.24
CA PRO A 161 15.11 -14.81 -8.62
C PRO A 161 13.92 -15.76 -8.78
N GLU A 162 13.74 -16.70 -7.84
CA GLU A 162 12.64 -17.67 -7.85
C GLU A 162 11.26 -17.00 -7.73
N ILE A 163 11.17 -15.91 -6.96
CA ILE A 163 9.95 -15.10 -6.90
C ILE A 163 9.73 -14.40 -8.25
N ALA A 164 10.79 -13.83 -8.84
CA ALA A 164 10.71 -13.07 -10.09
C ALA A 164 10.21 -13.95 -11.25
N ASP A 165 10.68 -15.18 -11.37
CA ASP A 165 10.29 -16.12 -12.43
C ASP A 165 8.80 -16.50 -12.37
N ARG A 166 8.21 -16.44 -11.18
CA ARG A 166 6.79 -16.74 -10.93
C ARG A 166 5.92 -15.47 -10.86
N TYR A 167 6.53 -14.30 -10.90
CA TYR A 167 5.81 -13.03 -10.76
C TYR A 167 5.11 -12.66 -12.08
N PRO A 168 3.83 -12.24 -12.07
CA PRO A 168 3.13 -11.84 -13.28
C PRO A 168 3.83 -10.71 -14.03
N SER A 169 4.24 -10.95 -15.29
CA SER A 169 5.02 -10.01 -16.11
C SER A 169 4.19 -9.29 -17.19
N GLY A 170 2.90 -9.59 -17.30
CA GLY A 170 2.02 -9.04 -18.33
C GLY A 170 1.69 -7.55 -18.21
N ARG A 171 2.12 -6.88 -17.13
CA ARG A 171 1.83 -5.48 -16.82
C ARG A 171 3.09 -4.68 -16.49
N HIS A 172 3.10 -3.40 -16.85
CA HIS A 172 4.24 -2.53 -16.52
C HIS A 172 4.34 -2.21 -15.03
N GLU A 173 3.20 -2.14 -14.32
CA GLU A 173 3.16 -1.89 -12.87
C GLU A 173 3.83 -3.01 -12.07
N SER A 174 3.82 -4.24 -12.60
CA SER A 174 4.46 -5.41 -11.99
C SER A 174 5.92 -5.17 -11.60
N ARG A 175 6.64 -4.34 -12.36
CA ARG A 175 8.05 -3.99 -12.07
C ARG A 175 8.18 -3.29 -10.72
N ARG A 176 7.27 -2.35 -10.44
CA ARG A 176 7.29 -1.56 -9.21
C ARG A 176 6.65 -2.30 -8.04
N ASP A 177 5.60 -3.07 -8.30
CA ASP A 177 5.00 -3.94 -7.29
C ASP A 177 5.99 -5.00 -6.79
N PHE A 178 6.77 -5.59 -7.70
CA PHE A 178 7.85 -6.51 -7.35
C PHE A 178 8.92 -5.81 -6.51
N GLN A 179 9.28 -4.56 -6.81
CA GLN A 179 10.18 -3.78 -5.97
C GLN A 179 9.60 -3.55 -4.56
N HIS A 180 8.31 -3.21 -4.45
CA HIS A 180 7.64 -3.08 -3.14
C HIS A 180 7.70 -4.38 -2.32
N LEU A 181 7.44 -5.52 -2.97
CA LEU A 181 7.55 -6.83 -2.33
C LEU A 181 8.96 -7.08 -1.80
N LEU A 182 9.99 -6.87 -2.64
CA LEU A 182 11.38 -7.04 -2.21
C LEU A 182 11.75 -6.12 -1.05
N GLN A 183 11.33 -4.85 -1.07
CA GLN A 183 11.57 -3.94 0.04
C GLN A 183 10.86 -4.37 1.32
N LEU A 184 9.66 -4.95 1.22
CA LEU A 184 8.95 -5.49 2.37
C LEU A 184 9.65 -6.72 2.97
N ILE A 185 10.15 -7.64 2.14
CA ILE A 185 10.98 -8.78 2.59
C ILE A 185 12.20 -8.27 3.35
N ARG A 186 12.90 -7.27 2.80
CA ARG A 186 14.08 -6.66 3.45
C ARG A 186 13.71 -6.00 4.77
N ALA A 187 12.60 -5.28 4.83
CA ALA A 187 12.13 -4.64 6.06
C ALA A 187 11.79 -5.68 7.15
N VAL A 188 11.13 -6.78 6.80
CA VAL A 188 10.84 -7.88 7.74
C VAL A 188 12.14 -8.51 8.25
N ALA A 189 13.09 -8.81 7.35
CA ALA A 189 14.39 -9.36 7.74
C ALA A 189 15.19 -8.42 8.65
N LEU A 190 15.15 -7.10 8.41
CA LEU A 190 15.76 -6.08 9.28
C LEU A 190 15.10 -6.02 10.66
N LEU A 191 13.77 -6.14 10.75
CA LEU A 191 13.09 -6.20 12.03
C LEU A 191 13.46 -7.46 12.83
N ARG A 192 13.78 -8.55 12.12
CA ARG A 192 14.21 -9.84 12.69
C ARG A 192 15.72 -10.02 12.70
N PHE A 193 16.52 -8.96 12.53
CA PHE A 193 17.97 -9.05 12.29
C PHE A 193 18.79 -9.85 13.32
N ARG A 194 18.28 -9.98 14.57
CA ARG A 194 18.91 -10.77 15.64
C ARG A 194 18.71 -12.28 15.46
N GLN A 195 17.76 -12.69 14.62
CA GLN A 195 17.37 -14.07 14.32
C GLN A 195 17.84 -14.51 12.93
N ARG A 196 18.68 -13.71 12.28
CA ARG A 196 19.09 -13.92 10.89
C ARG A 196 20.58 -14.12 10.78
N GLU A 197 20.95 -14.97 9.85
CA GLU A 197 22.33 -15.16 9.45
C GLU A 197 22.86 -13.90 8.77
N ARG A 198 24.19 -13.79 8.80
CA ARG A 198 24.90 -12.71 8.14
C ARG A 198 25.95 -13.30 7.21
N VAL A 199 26.10 -12.70 6.04
CA VAL A 199 27.24 -12.98 5.17
C VAL A 199 28.51 -12.33 5.72
N ALA A 200 29.68 -12.71 5.20
CA ALA A 200 30.99 -12.20 5.64
C ALA A 200 31.11 -10.66 5.61
N LEU A 201 30.33 -9.99 4.75
CA LEU A 201 30.27 -8.53 4.63
C LEU A 201 29.29 -7.85 5.62
N GLY A 202 28.70 -8.59 6.55
CA GLY A 202 27.79 -8.08 7.57
C GLY A 202 26.33 -7.89 7.13
N ALA A 203 26.01 -8.10 5.84
CA ALA A 203 24.65 -8.05 5.33
C ALA A 203 23.79 -9.19 5.89
N ILE A 204 22.53 -8.88 6.17
CA ILE A 204 21.55 -9.81 6.73
C ILE A 204 21.00 -10.67 5.61
N VAL A 205 20.87 -11.98 5.84
CA VAL A 205 20.26 -12.90 4.87
C VAL A 205 18.79 -13.09 5.21
N ALA A 206 17.90 -12.71 4.30
CA ALA A 206 16.48 -12.97 4.42
C ALA A 206 16.20 -14.47 4.25
N SER A 207 15.26 -14.98 5.04
CA SER A 207 14.78 -16.36 5.01
C SER A 207 13.40 -16.46 4.38
N LEU A 208 12.96 -17.69 4.05
CA LEU A 208 11.60 -17.93 3.54
C LEU A 208 10.52 -17.55 4.57
N GLU A 209 10.83 -17.55 5.88
CA GLU A 209 9.90 -17.04 6.90
C GLU A 209 9.69 -15.52 6.78
N ASP A 210 10.72 -14.77 6.37
CA ASP A 210 10.57 -13.33 6.13
C ASP A 210 9.70 -13.09 4.90
N TYR A 211 9.85 -13.95 3.89
CA TYR A 211 9.00 -13.95 2.72
C TYR A 211 7.54 -14.26 3.05
N ASP A 212 7.25 -15.31 3.82
CA ASP A 212 5.89 -15.66 4.24
C ASP A 212 5.17 -14.48 4.91
N VAL A 213 5.88 -13.78 5.82
CA VAL A 213 5.33 -12.59 6.47
C VAL A 213 5.11 -11.46 5.46
N ALA A 214 6.08 -11.19 4.58
CA ALA A 214 5.98 -10.13 3.58
C ALA A 214 4.87 -10.41 2.57
N GLU A 215 4.77 -11.64 2.08
CA GLU A 215 3.75 -12.14 1.16
C GLU A 215 2.37 -11.91 1.74
N ARG A 216 2.11 -12.41 2.97
CA ARG A 216 0.82 -12.22 3.65
C ARG A 216 0.43 -10.75 3.81
N LEU A 217 1.39 -9.88 4.08
CA LEU A 217 1.16 -8.44 4.22
C LEU A 217 0.95 -7.74 2.87
N ALA A 218 1.60 -8.21 1.81
CA ALA A 218 1.56 -7.63 0.47
C ALA A 218 0.41 -8.14 -0.40
N ARG A 219 -0.12 -9.34 -0.10
CA ARG A 219 -1.14 -10.01 -0.91
C ARG A 219 -2.35 -9.13 -1.20
N GLU A 220 -2.92 -8.50 -0.18
CA GLU A 220 -4.09 -7.64 -0.36
C GLU A 220 -3.75 -6.30 -1.03
N PRO A 221 -2.73 -5.53 -0.58
CA PRO A 221 -2.38 -4.25 -1.22
C PRO A 221 -1.93 -4.40 -2.67
N LEU A 222 -1.05 -5.36 -2.97
CA LEU A 222 -0.59 -5.61 -4.34
C LEU A 222 -1.69 -6.21 -5.20
N GLY A 223 -2.55 -7.07 -4.62
CA GLY A 223 -3.72 -7.57 -5.33
C GLY A 223 -4.72 -6.48 -5.69
N ALA A 224 -4.93 -5.49 -4.82
CA ALA A 224 -5.78 -4.33 -5.13
C ALA A 224 -5.19 -3.47 -6.26
N THR A 225 -3.88 -3.20 -6.26
CA THR A 225 -3.20 -2.47 -7.34
C THR A 225 -3.22 -3.24 -8.67
N ALA A 226 -3.02 -4.56 -8.61
CA ALA A 226 -3.01 -5.44 -9.78
C ALA A 226 -4.41 -5.76 -10.33
N SER A 227 -5.47 -5.48 -9.58
CA SER A 227 -6.85 -5.66 -10.04
C SER A 227 -7.57 -4.35 -10.33
N GLY A 228 -7.16 -3.26 -9.68
CA GLY A 228 -7.94 -2.02 -9.62
C GLY A 228 -9.21 -2.13 -8.77
N VAL A 229 -9.38 -3.22 -8.00
CA VAL A 229 -10.63 -3.55 -7.29
C VAL A 229 -10.40 -3.67 -5.78
N THR A 230 -11.12 -2.85 -5.00
CA THR A 230 -11.09 -2.91 -3.54
C THR A 230 -11.72 -4.21 -3.02
N ARG A 231 -11.39 -4.62 -1.80
CA ARG A 231 -11.97 -5.81 -1.17
C ARG A 231 -13.51 -5.78 -1.08
N GLY A 232 -14.09 -4.59 -0.86
CA GLY A 232 -15.54 -4.39 -0.88
C GLY A 232 -16.15 -4.68 -2.26
N ALA A 233 -15.49 -4.22 -3.32
CA ALA A 233 -15.87 -4.53 -4.68
C ALA A 233 -15.70 -6.03 -5.03
N ARG A 234 -14.66 -6.70 -4.52
CA ARG A 234 -14.52 -8.18 -4.67
C ARG A 234 -15.64 -8.94 -3.99
N GLU A 235 -16.02 -8.56 -2.78
CA GLU A 235 -17.12 -9.19 -2.04
C GLU A 235 -18.47 -8.94 -2.73
N LEU A 236 -18.67 -7.74 -3.28
CA LEU A 236 -19.81 -7.45 -4.14
C LEU A 236 -19.82 -8.36 -5.37
N LEU A 237 -18.68 -8.49 -6.07
CA LEU A 237 -18.56 -9.36 -7.25
C LEU A 237 -18.89 -10.81 -6.92
N ARG A 238 -18.40 -11.35 -5.80
CA ARG A 238 -18.72 -12.71 -5.34
C ARG A 238 -20.24 -12.90 -5.19
N LYS A 239 -20.91 -11.98 -4.50
CA LYS A 239 -22.38 -12.02 -4.32
C LYS A 239 -23.15 -11.85 -5.63
N LEU A 240 -22.67 -10.98 -6.52
CA LEU A 240 -23.27 -10.80 -7.85
C LEU A 240 -23.15 -12.08 -8.68
N ARG A 241 -21.97 -12.74 -8.67
CA ARG A 241 -21.75 -14.03 -9.36
C ARG A 241 -22.64 -15.14 -8.83
N GLU A 242 -22.88 -15.19 -7.52
CA GLU A 242 -23.81 -16.15 -6.91
C GLU A 242 -25.27 -15.94 -7.35
N ARG A 243 -25.66 -14.69 -7.61
CA ARG A 243 -27.06 -14.32 -7.90
C ARG A 243 -27.39 -14.23 -9.39
N PHE A 244 -26.46 -13.76 -10.22
CA PHE A 244 -26.72 -13.33 -11.60
C PHE A 244 -25.85 -14.06 -12.63
N VAL A 245 -25.69 -15.37 -12.49
CA VAL A 245 -24.98 -16.19 -13.49
C VAL A 245 -25.57 -15.94 -14.88
N CYS A 246 -24.76 -15.37 -15.78
CA CYS A 246 -25.11 -15.05 -17.17
C CYS A 246 -26.33 -14.12 -17.39
N SER A 247 -26.72 -13.35 -16.37
CA SER A 247 -27.89 -12.46 -16.41
C SER A 247 -27.47 -11.00 -16.30
N GLU A 248 -28.18 -10.10 -17.00
CA GLU A 248 -28.05 -8.67 -16.72
C GLU A 248 -28.77 -8.32 -15.41
N PHE A 249 -28.25 -7.34 -14.69
CA PHE A 249 -28.84 -6.80 -13.47
C PHE A 249 -28.79 -5.27 -13.47
N SER A 250 -29.75 -4.64 -12.80
CA SER A 250 -29.80 -3.20 -12.61
C SER A 250 -29.05 -2.77 -11.35
N THR A 251 -28.66 -1.48 -11.30
CA THR A 251 -28.09 -0.90 -10.07
C THR A 251 -29.02 -1.08 -8.86
N THR A 252 -30.35 -1.07 -9.07
CA THR A 252 -31.34 -1.28 -8.00
C THR A 252 -31.33 -2.71 -7.47
N GLU A 253 -31.17 -3.70 -8.35
CA GLU A 253 -31.05 -5.11 -7.97
C GLU A 253 -29.72 -5.37 -7.25
N ALA A 254 -28.62 -4.74 -7.70
CA ALA A 254 -27.34 -4.79 -7.00
C ALA A 254 -27.43 -4.16 -5.58
N LYS A 255 -28.23 -3.10 -5.39
CA LYS A 255 -28.50 -2.49 -4.07
C LYS A 255 -29.20 -3.45 -3.10
N GLN A 256 -29.98 -4.40 -3.60
CA GLN A 256 -30.65 -5.39 -2.73
C GLN A 256 -29.72 -6.52 -2.26
N ILE A 257 -28.57 -6.69 -2.92
CA ILE A 257 -27.58 -7.74 -2.63
C ILE A 257 -26.43 -7.20 -1.76
N GLY A 258 -26.07 -5.94 -1.96
CA GLY A 258 -25.08 -5.24 -1.15
C GLY A 258 -25.65 -4.83 0.21
N GLY A 259 -25.06 -5.31 1.31
CA GLY A 259 -25.34 -4.78 2.65
C GLY A 259 -24.68 -3.44 2.95
N ALA A 260 -24.12 -2.78 1.93
CA ALA A 260 -23.36 -1.53 2.03
C ALA A 260 -24.22 -0.32 1.66
N SER A 261 -23.80 0.88 2.08
CA SER A 261 -24.51 2.12 1.76
C SER A 261 -24.63 2.34 0.24
N PRO A 262 -25.67 3.04 -0.26
CA PRO A 262 -25.85 3.29 -1.69
C PRO A 262 -24.62 3.94 -2.38
N ARG A 263 -23.88 4.78 -1.64
CA ARG A 263 -22.68 5.48 -2.12
C ARG A 263 -21.47 4.55 -2.25
N THR A 264 -21.40 3.52 -1.40
CA THR A 264 -20.35 2.49 -1.43
C THR A 264 -20.56 1.53 -2.60
N LEU A 265 -21.81 1.21 -2.94
CA LEU A 265 -22.14 0.28 -4.03
C LEU A 265 -21.79 0.85 -5.41
N GLU A 266 -22.15 2.10 -5.69
CA GLU A 266 -21.86 2.72 -6.99
C GLU A 266 -20.36 2.85 -7.24
N GLY A 267 -19.57 3.16 -6.21
CA GLY A 267 -18.11 3.10 -6.27
C GLY A 267 -17.60 1.68 -6.59
N CYS A 268 -18.09 0.66 -5.88
CA CYS A 268 -17.70 -0.73 -6.12
C CYS A 268 -18.05 -1.21 -7.54
N LEU A 269 -19.22 -0.85 -8.08
CA LEU A 269 -19.60 -1.20 -9.46
C LEU A 269 -18.70 -0.52 -10.48
N HIS A 270 -18.30 0.73 -10.24
CA HIS A 270 -17.38 1.43 -11.12
C HIS A 270 -15.98 0.79 -11.09
N GLU A 271 -15.46 0.45 -9.91
CA GLU A 271 -14.19 -0.28 -9.76
C GLU A 271 -14.21 -1.62 -10.52
N LEU A 272 -15.26 -2.42 -10.34
CA LEU A 272 -15.42 -3.69 -11.06
C LEU A 272 -15.53 -3.48 -12.58
N ASN A 273 -16.15 -2.40 -13.02
CA ASN A 273 -16.27 -2.07 -14.44
C ASN A 273 -14.94 -1.64 -15.04
N SER A 274 -14.18 -0.81 -14.34
CA SER A 274 -12.82 -0.44 -14.71
C SER A 274 -11.88 -1.65 -14.76
N ALA A 275 -12.10 -2.64 -13.90
CA ALA A 275 -11.38 -3.91 -13.92
C ALA A 275 -11.92 -4.94 -14.92
N GLY A 276 -12.95 -4.59 -15.68
CA GLY A 276 -13.57 -5.44 -16.71
C GLY A 276 -14.36 -6.63 -16.16
N ALA A 277 -14.62 -6.70 -14.85
CA ALA A 277 -15.34 -7.80 -14.18
C ALA A 277 -16.86 -7.69 -14.30
N VAL A 278 -17.34 -6.46 -14.46
CA VAL A 278 -18.71 -6.14 -14.87
C VAL A 278 -18.65 -5.19 -16.05
N GLU A 279 -19.67 -5.19 -16.88
CA GLU A 279 -19.80 -4.28 -18.03
C GLU A 279 -21.12 -3.51 -17.90
N GLN A 280 -21.08 -2.19 -18.03
CA GLN A 280 -22.31 -1.40 -18.12
C GLN A 280 -22.94 -1.53 -19.51
N THR A 281 -24.04 -2.26 -19.61
CA THR A 281 -24.74 -2.46 -20.89
C THR A 281 -25.69 -1.31 -21.23
N VAL A 282 -26.24 -0.64 -20.22
CA VAL A 282 -27.12 0.53 -20.41
C VAL A 282 -26.76 1.62 -19.39
N PRO A 283 -26.40 2.84 -19.83
CA PRO A 283 -26.14 3.95 -18.93
C PRO A 283 -27.44 4.45 -18.27
N PRO A 284 -27.36 5.07 -17.08
CA PRO A 284 -28.55 5.57 -16.40
C PRO A 284 -29.19 6.72 -17.19
N LYS A 285 -30.53 6.72 -17.30
CA LYS A 285 -31.28 7.77 -18.00
C LYS A 285 -32.53 8.18 -17.21
N GLY A 286 -32.53 9.39 -16.66
CA GLY A 286 -33.64 9.92 -15.86
C GLY A 286 -33.90 9.07 -14.61
N ARG A 287 -35.09 8.46 -14.52
CA ARG A 287 -35.46 7.55 -13.42
C ARG A 287 -35.05 6.09 -13.67
N MET A 288 -34.51 5.76 -14.85
CA MET A 288 -34.08 4.40 -15.16
C MET A 288 -32.69 4.13 -14.61
N PRO A 289 -32.51 3.10 -13.75
CA PRO A 289 -31.20 2.72 -13.23
C PRO A 289 -30.33 2.13 -14.35
N ALA A 290 -29.02 2.26 -14.21
CA ALA A 290 -28.06 1.62 -15.11
C ALA A 290 -28.21 0.09 -15.08
N ARG A 291 -27.89 -0.56 -16.19
CA ARG A 291 -27.84 -2.02 -16.32
C ARG A 291 -26.40 -2.48 -16.52
N TRP A 292 -26.12 -3.64 -15.95
CA TRP A 292 -24.79 -4.22 -15.85
C TRP A 292 -24.86 -5.71 -16.19
N LYS A 293 -23.74 -6.26 -16.64
CA LYS A 293 -23.57 -7.68 -16.92
C LYS A 293 -22.26 -8.17 -16.32
N LEU A 294 -22.25 -9.37 -15.74
CA LEU A 294 -21.01 -10.03 -15.31
C LEU A 294 -20.21 -10.50 -16.52
N THR A 295 -18.90 -10.32 -16.47
CA THR A 295 -17.96 -10.88 -17.45
C THR A 295 -17.29 -12.14 -16.88
N ALA A 296 -16.52 -12.83 -17.72
CA ALA A 296 -15.69 -13.95 -17.29
C ALA A 296 -14.39 -13.51 -16.61
N ILE A 297 -14.09 -12.21 -16.59
CA ILE A 297 -12.86 -11.67 -15.99
C ILE A 297 -12.99 -11.73 -14.47
N ASP A 298 -12.02 -12.35 -13.83
CA ASP A 298 -11.87 -12.32 -12.38
C ASP A 298 -10.82 -11.29 -11.98
N PRO A 299 -11.22 -10.11 -11.47
CA PRO A 299 -10.28 -9.15 -10.94
C PRO A 299 -9.82 -9.57 -9.54
N THR A 300 -10.44 -10.57 -8.91
CA THR A 300 -10.17 -10.98 -7.53
C THR A 300 -9.07 -12.01 -7.39
N SER A 301 -8.55 -12.53 -8.51
CA SER A 301 -7.39 -13.43 -8.56
C SER A 301 -6.11 -12.68 -8.22
N GLY A 302 -6.02 -12.22 -6.97
CA GLY A 302 -4.75 -12.12 -6.25
C GLY A 302 -4.20 -13.49 -5.86
N GLU A 303 -5.03 -14.55 -5.93
CA GLU A 303 -4.58 -15.93 -6.06
C GLU A 303 -3.75 -16.05 -7.35
N GLY A 304 -2.44 -16.16 -7.19
CA GLY A 304 -1.47 -16.28 -8.29
C GLY A 304 -0.64 -15.04 -8.60
N ILE A 305 -0.81 -13.91 -7.88
CA ILE A 305 0.09 -12.75 -8.08
C ILE A 305 1.43 -12.97 -7.38
N LEU A 306 1.38 -13.44 -6.13
CA LEU A 306 2.56 -13.76 -5.34
C LEU A 306 2.64 -15.28 -5.20
N PRO A 307 3.78 -15.90 -5.53
CA PRO A 307 3.97 -17.32 -5.25
C PRO A 307 3.96 -17.56 -3.73
N SER A 308 3.56 -18.74 -3.29
CA SER A 308 3.63 -19.10 -1.86
C SER A 308 5.08 -19.34 -1.43
N ALA A 309 5.36 -19.25 -0.13
CA ALA A 309 6.68 -19.57 0.40
C ALA A 309 7.07 -21.05 0.13
N GLU A 310 6.09 -21.95 0.09
CA GLU A 310 6.27 -23.36 -0.26
C GLU A 310 6.66 -23.53 -1.74
N GLU A 311 5.99 -22.80 -2.64
CA GLU A 311 6.28 -22.81 -4.08
C GLU A 311 7.70 -22.30 -4.38
N VAL A 312 8.11 -21.21 -3.71
CA VAL A 312 9.47 -20.67 -3.81
C VAL A 312 10.49 -21.63 -3.21
N GLY A 313 10.18 -22.24 -2.06
CA GLY A 313 11.06 -23.20 -1.39
C GLY A 313 11.29 -24.48 -2.19
N ALA A 314 10.24 -25.01 -2.85
CA ALA A 314 10.33 -26.24 -3.65
C ALA A 314 11.28 -26.10 -4.85
N SER A 315 11.35 -24.92 -5.46
CA SER A 315 12.31 -24.63 -6.53
C SER A 315 13.76 -24.70 -6.06
N LEU A 316 14.07 -24.14 -4.88
CA LEU A 316 15.42 -24.10 -4.34
C LEU A 316 15.98 -25.52 -4.12
N VAL A 317 15.14 -26.41 -3.57
CA VAL A 317 15.50 -27.83 -3.36
C VAL A 317 15.71 -28.56 -4.70
N SER A 318 14.97 -28.19 -5.74
CA SER A 318 15.09 -28.79 -7.07
C SER A 318 16.37 -28.32 -7.80
N CYS A 319 16.72 -27.05 -7.67
CA CYS A 319 17.97 -26.48 -8.19
C CYS A 319 19.22 -27.03 -7.48
N GLU A 320 19.17 -27.21 -6.15
CA GLU A 320 20.26 -27.83 -5.40
C GLU A 320 20.50 -29.30 -5.78
N ARG A 321 19.44 -30.03 -6.16
CA ARG A 321 19.55 -31.42 -6.65
C ARG A 321 20.10 -31.50 -8.07
N ALA A 322 19.85 -30.50 -8.92
CA ALA A 322 20.38 -30.44 -10.28
C ALA A 322 21.88 -30.04 -10.34
N HIS A 323 22.43 -29.48 -9.26
CA HIS A 323 23.83 -29.04 -9.16
C HIS A 323 24.72 -29.95 -8.29
N LYS A 324 24.21 -31.10 -7.81
CA LYS A 324 25.06 -32.14 -7.22
C LYS A 324 25.55 -33.09 -8.34
N PRO A 325 26.87 -33.28 -8.50
CA PRO A 325 27.45 -34.12 -9.56
C PRO A 325 27.10 -35.59 -9.41
#